data_AF-A0AA46V6V9-F1
#
_entry.id   AF-A0AA46V6V9-F1
#
_cell.length_a   1.000
_cell.length_b   1.000
_cell.length_c   1.000
_cell.angle_alpha   90.00
_cell.angle_beta   90.00
_cell.angle_gamma   90.00
#
_symmetry.space_group_name_H-M   'P 1'
#
loop_
_entity.id
_entity.type
_entity.pdbx_description
1 polymer ?
#
loop_
_entity_poly.entity_id
_entity_poly.type
_entity_poly.pdbx_seq_one_letter_code
_entity_poly.pdbx_strand_id
1 'polypeptide(L)'
;MSTITPLTPRRTLAARLLLATFPVVVALDLGGLLAGYPELHLTVKPLLLSVLAAWVAVRGGPPLLIAAAVFGWGGDTLLRFEDDTAFLLGMGSFALGHVCYLLLFRRYGTTPRHVLPLGAVYAAVLVLLVALLWPDLPAGLRIPVAAYSLLLTAMAFGALRLGAATAAGGLLFLLSDALIAMNIAEWNTPAPHDFWVMSTYLAAQYLLVTGVLRAAGTPGAGAVPEESRPAVDA
;
A
#
# COMPACT_ATOMS: atom_id res chain seq x y z
N MET A 1 5.55 -26.62 -11.13
CA MET A 1 6.91 -26.04 -11.21
C MET A 1 6.84 -24.84 -12.17
N SER A 2 6.47 -23.66 -11.70
CA SER A 2 6.34 -22.48 -12.57
C SER A 2 7.67 -21.72 -12.57
N THR A 3 8.55 -22.12 -13.49
CA THR A 3 9.76 -21.38 -13.83
C THR A 3 9.35 -20.01 -14.37
N ILE A 4 9.78 -18.94 -13.69
CA ILE A 4 9.60 -17.58 -14.20
C ILE A 4 10.36 -17.49 -15.52
N THR A 5 9.60 -17.36 -16.62
CA THR A 5 10.19 -17.21 -17.94
C THR A 5 11.07 -15.96 -17.95
N PRO A 6 12.36 -16.05 -18.37
CA PRO A 6 13.22 -14.88 -18.42
C PRO A 6 12.60 -13.80 -19.32
N LEU A 7 12.62 -12.56 -18.86
CA LEU A 7 12.09 -11.43 -19.61
C LEU A 7 12.88 -11.24 -20.91
N THR A 8 12.18 -10.93 -21.99
CA THR A 8 12.85 -10.54 -23.24
C THR A 8 13.69 -9.26 -23.03
N PRO A 9 14.76 -9.03 -23.80
CA PRO A 9 15.59 -7.83 -23.66
C PRO A 9 14.79 -6.52 -23.70
N ARG A 10 13.76 -6.45 -24.56
CA ARG A 10 12.83 -5.31 -24.66
C ARG A 10 12.03 -5.10 -23.37
N ARG A 11 11.50 -6.17 -22.76
CA ARG A 11 10.76 -6.08 -21.49
C ARG A 11 11.67 -5.69 -20.33
N THR A 12 12.90 -6.17 -20.31
CA THR A 12 13.90 -5.79 -19.30
C THR A 12 14.25 -4.30 -19.39
N LEU A 13 14.46 -3.78 -20.61
CA LEU A 13 14.68 -2.35 -20.82
C LEU A 13 13.46 -1.52 -20.38
N ALA A 14 12.26 -1.89 -20.83
CA ALA A 14 11.03 -1.20 -20.45
C ALA A 14 10.82 -1.18 -18.92
N ALA A 15 11.06 -2.30 -18.23
CA ALA A 15 10.98 -2.37 -16.77
C ALA A 15 11.99 -1.45 -16.08
N ARG A 16 13.21 -1.32 -16.61
CA ARG A 16 14.22 -0.40 -16.08
C ARG A 16 13.82 1.05 -16.29
N LEU A 17 13.32 1.39 -17.49
CA LEU A 17 12.87 2.74 -17.81
C LEU A 17 11.67 3.17 -16.94
N LEU A 18 10.67 2.30 -16.77
CA LEU A 18 9.52 2.58 -15.90
C LEU A 18 9.95 2.74 -14.43
N LEU A 19 10.84 1.88 -13.94
CA LEU A 19 11.39 2.00 -12.59
C LEU A 19 12.18 3.30 -12.40
N ALA A 20 12.94 3.73 -13.41
CA ALA A 20 13.67 5.00 -13.38
C ALA A 20 12.73 6.21 -13.52
N THR A 21 11.59 6.05 -14.18
CA THR A 21 10.58 7.11 -14.32
C THR A 21 9.88 7.38 -12.99
N PHE A 22 9.60 6.35 -12.19
CA PHE A 22 8.92 6.50 -10.91
C PHE A 22 9.53 7.57 -9.98
N PRO A 23 10.83 7.54 -9.62
CA PRO A 23 11.43 8.57 -8.76
C PRO A 23 11.44 9.96 -9.39
N VAL A 24 11.45 10.07 -10.74
CA VAL A 24 11.34 11.37 -11.43
C VAL A 24 9.93 11.94 -11.23
N VAL A 25 8.90 11.14 -11.41
CA VAL A 25 7.49 11.55 -11.20
C VAL A 25 7.25 11.91 -9.72
N VAL A 26 7.81 11.13 -8.79
CA VAL A 26 7.78 11.43 -7.35
C VAL A 26 8.46 12.77 -7.05
N ALA A 27 9.66 13.00 -7.59
CA ALA A 27 10.39 14.24 -7.36
C ALA A 27 9.66 15.47 -7.93
N LEU A 28 9.01 15.33 -9.10
CA LEU A 28 8.18 16.38 -9.68
C LEU A 28 6.98 16.72 -8.80
N ASP A 29 6.27 15.70 -8.32
CA ASP A 29 5.10 15.86 -7.43
C ASP A 29 5.49 16.52 -6.10
N LEU A 30 6.45 15.93 -5.38
CA LEU A 30 6.89 16.42 -4.07
C LEU A 30 7.59 17.78 -4.17
N GLY A 31 8.38 18.01 -5.23
CA GLY A 31 9.01 19.29 -5.51
C GLY A 31 7.97 20.37 -5.80
N GLY A 32 6.90 20.03 -6.54
CA GLY A 32 5.75 20.89 -6.75
C GLY A 32 5.07 21.31 -5.45
N LEU A 33 4.81 20.33 -4.56
CA LEU A 33 4.22 20.59 -3.25
C LEU A 33 5.09 21.50 -2.37
N LEU A 34 6.41 21.27 -2.34
CA LEU A 34 7.35 22.12 -1.60
C LEU A 34 7.48 23.54 -2.18
N ALA A 35 7.38 23.67 -3.51
CA ALA A 35 7.46 24.94 -4.20
C ALA A 35 6.12 25.70 -4.25
N GLY A 36 5.03 25.13 -3.72
CA GLY A 36 3.72 25.76 -3.70
C GLY A 36 2.98 25.74 -5.04
N TYR A 37 3.19 24.71 -5.87
CA TYR A 37 2.49 24.50 -7.15
C TYR A 37 1.46 23.35 -7.03
N PRO A 38 0.26 23.59 -6.45
CA PRO A 38 -0.75 22.55 -6.26
C PRO A 38 -1.30 21.98 -7.58
N GLU A 39 -1.35 22.78 -8.65
CA GLU A 39 -1.76 22.33 -9.99
C GLU A 39 -0.85 21.23 -10.54
N LEU A 40 0.44 21.28 -10.19
CA LEU A 40 1.40 20.26 -10.59
C LEU A 40 1.09 18.93 -9.88
N HIS A 41 0.76 18.99 -8.59
CA HIS A 41 0.32 17.82 -7.83
C HIS A 41 -0.91 17.18 -8.47
N LEU A 42 -1.95 17.96 -8.78
CA LEU A 42 -3.17 17.46 -9.41
C LEU A 42 -2.92 16.77 -10.76
N THR A 43 -1.96 17.27 -11.53
CA THR A 43 -1.62 16.74 -12.85
C THR A 43 -0.72 15.50 -12.78
N VAL A 44 0.25 15.51 -11.86
CA VAL A 44 1.28 14.46 -11.74
C VAL A 44 0.78 13.26 -10.92
N LYS A 45 -0.06 13.48 -9.91
CA LYS A 45 -0.54 12.45 -8.99
C LYS A 45 -1.10 11.21 -9.69
N PRO A 46 -1.97 11.31 -10.73
CA PRO A 46 -2.48 10.14 -11.45
C PRO A 46 -1.38 9.28 -12.09
N LEU A 47 -0.22 9.85 -12.42
CA LEU A 47 0.88 9.13 -13.05
C LEU A 47 1.65 8.26 -12.06
N LEU A 48 1.68 8.60 -10.77
CA LEU A 48 2.49 7.93 -9.76
C LEU A 48 2.19 6.43 -9.68
N LEU A 49 0.93 6.07 -9.42
CA LEU A 49 0.52 4.67 -9.36
C LEU A 49 0.33 4.03 -10.74
N SER A 50 0.05 4.82 -11.78
CA SER A 50 -0.02 4.31 -13.16
C SER A 50 1.34 3.76 -13.62
N VAL A 51 2.44 4.48 -13.34
CA VAL A 51 3.81 4.03 -13.63
C VAL A 51 4.15 2.77 -12.84
N LEU A 52 3.76 2.72 -11.56
CA LEU A 52 4.02 1.55 -10.71
C LEU A 52 3.23 0.32 -11.18
N ALA A 53 1.95 0.48 -11.55
CA ALA A 53 1.12 -0.57 -12.12
C ALA A 53 1.68 -1.09 -13.46
N ALA A 54 2.08 -0.18 -14.36
CA ALA A 54 2.71 -0.54 -15.63
C ALA A 54 4.04 -1.29 -15.41
N TRP A 55 4.84 -0.85 -14.44
CA TRP A 55 6.07 -1.52 -14.07
C TRP A 55 5.84 -2.96 -13.59
N VAL A 56 4.84 -3.17 -12.70
CA VAL A 56 4.43 -4.50 -12.24
C VAL A 56 4.00 -5.37 -13.43
N ALA A 57 3.20 -4.84 -14.34
CA ALA A 57 2.72 -5.56 -15.53
C ALA A 57 3.88 -6.01 -16.44
N VAL A 58 4.82 -5.10 -16.75
CA VAL A 58 6.00 -5.42 -17.59
C VAL A 58 6.91 -6.45 -16.93
N ARG A 59 7.02 -6.42 -15.60
CA ARG A 59 7.77 -7.40 -14.80
C ARG A 59 7.08 -8.77 -14.72
N GLY A 60 5.85 -8.90 -15.21
CA GLY A 60 5.07 -10.14 -15.07
C GLY A 60 4.65 -10.41 -13.62
N GLY A 61 4.43 -9.36 -12.83
CA GLY A 61 3.99 -9.47 -11.44
C GLY A 61 2.58 -10.04 -11.31
N PRO A 62 2.17 -10.42 -10.08
CA PRO A 62 0.83 -10.96 -9.84
C PRO A 62 -0.27 -9.97 -10.27
N PRO A 63 -1.34 -10.41 -10.96
CA PRO A 63 -2.44 -9.52 -11.37
C PRO A 63 -3.09 -8.78 -10.18
N LEU A 64 -3.14 -9.43 -9.03
CA LEU A 64 -3.66 -8.85 -7.79
C LEU A 64 -2.84 -7.65 -7.30
N LEU A 65 -1.54 -7.59 -7.62
CA LEU A 65 -0.69 -6.45 -7.30
C LEU A 65 -0.96 -5.26 -8.23
N ILE A 66 -1.29 -5.54 -9.51
CA ILE A 66 -1.76 -4.51 -10.44
C ILE A 66 -3.11 -3.96 -9.96
N ALA A 67 -4.03 -4.83 -9.54
CA ALA A 67 -5.30 -4.42 -8.96
C ALA A 67 -5.12 -3.53 -7.72
N ALA A 68 -4.19 -3.87 -6.83
CA ALA A 68 -3.85 -3.04 -5.67
C ALA A 68 -3.42 -1.61 -6.07
N ALA A 69 -2.58 -1.48 -7.10
CA ALA A 69 -2.15 -0.19 -7.62
C ALA A 69 -3.28 0.58 -8.33
N VAL A 70 -4.17 -0.10 -9.06
CA VAL A 70 -5.35 0.53 -9.69
C VAL A 70 -6.33 1.04 -8.63
N PHE A 71 -6.56 0.27 -7.57
CA PHE A 71 -7.39 0.69 -6.44
C PHE A 71 -6.77 1.87 -5.67
N GLY A 72 -5.45 1.88 -5.48
CA GLY A 72 -4.76 3.05 -4.93
C GLY A 72 -4.94 4.28 -5.82
N TRP A 73 -4.80 4.12 -7.14
CA TRP A 73 -4.99 5.21 -8.10
C TRP A 73 -6.44 5.74 -8.07
N GLY A 74 -7.43 4.85 -7.97
CA GLY A 74 -8.83 5.22 -7.80
C GLY A 74 -9.05 6.00 -6.51
N GLY A 75 -8.40 5.58 -5.41
CA GLY A 75 -8.41 6.29 -4.13
C GLY A 75 -7.86 7.71 -4.26
N ASP A 76 -6.66 7.86 -4.83
CA ASP A 76 -6.01 9.15 -5.08
C ASP A 76 -6.89 10.08 -5.95
N THR A 77 -7.60 9.51 -6.92
CA THR A 77 -8.48 10.23 -7.84
C THR A 77 -9.81 10.63 -7.21
N LEU A 78 -10.27 9.93 -6.17
CA LEU A 78 -11.53 10.24 -5.49
C LEU A 78 -11.32 11.20 -4.31
N LEU A 79 -10.19 11.08 -3.59
CA LEU A 79 -9.86 11.97 -2.47
C LEU A 79 -9.63 13.44 -2.86
N ARG A 80 -9.52 13.75 -4.15
CA ARG A 80 -9.33 15.13 -4.64
C ARG A 80 -10.60 15.98 -4.60
N PHE A 81 -11.76 15.36 -4.42
CA PHE A 81 -13.03 16.06 -4.37
C PHE A 81 -13.38 16.39 -2.91
N GLU A 82 -13.71 17.65 -2.64
CA GLU A 82 -14.17 18.13 -1.33
C GLU A 82 -15.63 17.72 -1.08
N ASP A 83 -15.87 16.41 -1.02
CA ASP A 83 -17.19 15.80 -0.79
C ASP A 83 -17.05 14.52 0.05
N ASP A 84 -17.90 14.37 1.07
CA ASP A 84 -17.87 13.22 1.99
C ASP A 84 -18.10 11.89 1.26
N THR A 85 -18.93 11.87 0.22
CA THR A 85 -19.18 10.65 -0.56
C THR A 85 -17.95 10.27 -1.37
N ALA A 86 -17.31 11.24 -2.03
CA ALA A 86 -16.07 11.02 -2.75
C ALA A 86 -14.94 10.56 -1.80
N PHE A 87 -14.86 11.13 -0.60
CA PHE A 87 -13.94 10.70 0.45
C PHE A 87 -14.17 9.23 0.84
N LEU A 88 -15.42 8.84 1.14
CA LEU A 88 -15.78 7.47 1.50
C LEU A 88 -15.52 6.48 0.35
N LEU A 89 -15.80 6.86 -0.89
CA LEU A 89 -15.50 6.04 -2.06
C LEU A 89 -13.99 5.90 -2.28
N GLY A 90 -13.22 6.98 -2.07
CA GLY A 90 -11.76 6.97 -2.13
C GLY A 90 -11.15 6.04 -1.08
N MET A 91 -11.61 6.16 0.17
CA MET A 91 -11.25 5.26 1.27
C MET A 91 -11.63 3.80 0.94
N GLY A 92 -12.82 3.57 0.39
CA GLY A 92 -13.27 2.26 -0.07
C GLY A 92 -12.36 1.68 -1.15
N SER A 93 -11.91 2.51 -2.10
CA SER A 93 -10.94 2.11 -3.12
C SER A 93 -9.61 1.69 -2.49
N PHE A 94 -9.04 2.49 -1.59
CA PHE A 94 -7.83 2.10 -0.85
C PHE A 94 -8.01 0.81 -0.06
N ALA A 95 -9.15 0.62 0.60
CA ALA A 95 -9.47 -0.60 1.33
C ALA A 95 -9.42 -1.85 0.41
N LEU A 96 -9.97 -1.77 -0.80
CA LEU A 96 -9.86 -2.86 -1.77
C LEU A 96 -8.40 -3.14 -2.16
N GLY A 97 -7.57 -2.09 -2.28
CA GLY A 97 -6.13 -2.22 -2.44
C GLY A 97 -5.44 -2.93 -1.28
N HIS A 98 -5.80 -2.60 -0.04
CA HIS A 98 -5.27 -3.25 1.17
C HIS A 98 -5.65 -4.73 1.26
N VAL A 99 -6.88 -5.07 0.86
CA VAL A 99 -7.31 -6.48 0.74
C VAL A 99 -6.45 -7.22 -0.29
N CYS A 100 -6.17 -6.60 -1.44
CA CYS A 100 -5.28 -7.19 -2.45
C CYS A 100 -3.88 -7.47 -1.86
N TYR A 101 -3.30 -6.51 -1.13
CA TYR A 101 -2.03 -6.69 -0.43
C TYR A 101 -2.06 -7.81 0.61
N LEU A 102 -3.08 -7.85 1.46
CA LEU A 102 -3.25 -8.90 2.47
C LEU A 102 -3.28 -10.31 1.85
N LEU A 103 -4.02 -10.48 0.76
CA LEU A 103 -4.09 -11.74 0.02
C LEU A 103 -2.72 -12.12 -0.57
N LEU A 104 -1.98 -11.14 -1.12
CA LEU A 104 -0.61 -11.34 -1.61
C LEU A 104 0.34 -11.72 -0.47
N PHE A 105 0.23 -11.09 0.70
CA PHE A 105 1.08 -11.38 1.84
C PHE A 105 0.80 -12.74 2.47
N ARG A 106 -0.46 -13.15 2.47
CA ARG A 106 -0.86 -14.52 2.83
C ARG A 106 -0.28 -15.54 1.84
N ARG A 107 -0.31 -15.25 0.54
CA ARG A 107 0.14 -16.15 -0.53
C ARG A 107 1.65 -16.33 -0.58
N TYR A 108 2.40 -15.25 -0.46
CA TYR A 108 3.85 -15.25 -0.69
C TYR A 108 4.70 -15.08 0.57
N GLY A 109 4.10 -14.65 1.69
CA GLY A 109 4.80 -14.43 2.94
C GLY A 109 4.68 -15.60 3.92
N THR A 110 5.66 -15.74 4.80
CA THR A 110 5.63 -16.64 5.95
C THR A 110 5.50 -15.81 7.23
N THR A 111 4.96 -16.36 8.31
CA THR A 111 4.90 -15.65 9.60
C THR A 111 5.99 -16.19 10.53
N PRO A 112 7.11 -15.47 10.71
CA PRO A 112 8.07 -15.81 11.74
C PRO A 112 7.43 -15.73 13.13
N ARG A 113 7.77 -16.65 14.04
CA ARG A 113 7.24 -16.61 15.42
C ARG A 113 7.58 -15.31 16.15
N HIS A 114 8.74 -14.71 15.86
CA HIS A 114 9.20 -13.48 16.50
C HIS A 114 8.36 -12.24 16.14
N VAL A 115 7.56 -12.27 15.06
CA VAL A 115 6.69 -11.13 14.71
C VAL A 115 5.30 -11.22 15.34
N LEU A 116 4.90 -12.37 15.90
CA LEU A 116 3.59 -12.53 16.54
C LEU A 116 3.36 -11.54 17.70
N PRO A 117 4.32 -11.28 18.61
CA PRO A 117 4.15 -10.29 19.67
C PRO A 117 3.93 -8.87 19.15
N LEU A 118 4.43 -8.54 17.94
CA LEU A 118 4.19 -7.23 17.34
C LEU A 118 2.71 -7.01 17.01
N GLY A 119 1.90 -8.06 16.89
CA GLY A 119 0.45 -7.93 16.71
C GLY A 119 -0.21 -7.13 17.84
N ALA A 120 0.24 -7.33 19.09
CA ALA A 120 -0.24 -6.54 20.22
C ALA A 120 0.17 -5.07 20.12
N VAL A 121 1.37 -4.77 19.60
CA VAL A 121 1.85 -3.40 19.37
C VAL A 121 0.99 -2.72 18.30
N TYR A 122 0.75 -3.38 17.16
CA TYR A 122 -0.13 -2.84 16.11
C TYR A 122 -1.56 -2.62 16.61
N ALA A 123 -2.11 -3.56 17.40
CA ALA A 123 -3.43 -3.42 18.00
C ALA A 123 -3.47 -2.24 18.99
N ALA A 124 -2.44 -2.06 19.82
CA ALA A 124 -2.34 -0.94 20.74
C ALA A 124 -2.25 0.41 20.00
N VAL A 125 -1.46 0.48 18.94
CA VAL A 125 -1.35 1.67 18.07
C VAL A 125 -2.69 2.00 17.44
N LEU A 126 -3.40 1.01 16.88
CA LEU A 126 -4.73 1.20 16.30
C LEU A 126 -5.72 1.74 17.34
N VAL A 127 -5.83 1.08 18.50
CA VAL A 127 -6.76 1.49 19.55
C VAL A 127 -6.43 2.90 20.05
N LEU A 128 -5.15 3.20 20.26
CA LEU A 128 -4.72 4.52 20.71
C LEU A 128 -5.05 5.60 19.67
N LEU A 129 -4.67 5.41 18.41
CA LEU A 129 -4.94 6.38 17.35
C LEU A 129 -6.45 6.62 17.16
N VAL A 130 -7.25 5.55 17.10
CA VAL A 130 -8.70 5.67 16.97
C VAL A 130 -9.30 6.37 18.18
N ALA A 131 -8.91 6.02 19.41
CA ALA A 131 -9.43 6.64 20.62
C ALA A 131 -9.09 8.14 20.71
N LEU A 132 -7.88 8.51 20.30
CA LEU A 132 -7.43 9.90 20.31
C LEU A 132 -8.16 10.76 19.26
N LEU A 133 -8.38 10.22 18.06
CA LEU A 133 -9.05 10.95 16.97
C LEU A 133 -10.58 10.95 17.09
N TRP A 134 -11.16 9.96 17.78
CA TRP A 134 -12.61 9.79 17.90
C TRP A 134 -13.42 11.04 18.28
N PRO A 135 -13.05 11.84 19.31
CA PRO A 135 -13.85 13.00 19.71
C PRO A 135 -13.92 14.06 18.61
N ASP A 136 -12.82 14.24 17.87
CA ASP A 136 -12.64 15.33 16.90
C ASP A 136 -13.05 14.94 15.48
N LEU A 137 -13.18 13.64 15.19
CA LEU A 137 -13.71 13.17 13.91
C LEU A 137 -15.21 13.50 13.75
N PRO A 138 -15.65 13.94 12.55
CA PRO A 138 -17.05 14.10 12.21
C PRO A 138 -17.84 12.81 12.50
N ALA A 139 -19.03 12.94 13.10
CA ALA A 139 -19.79 11.79 13.61
C ALA A 139 -20.05 10.70 12.54
N GLY A 140 -20.33 11.09 11.30
CA GLY A 140 -20.55 10.17 10.17
C GLY A 140 -19.29 9.43 9.72
N LEU A 141 -18.09 9.96 10.01
CA LEU A 141 -16.81 9.39 9.58
C LEU A 141 -16.15 8.51 10.64
N ARG A 142 -16.57 8.57 11.91
CA ARG A 142 -15.96 7.79 13.02
C ARG A 142 -15.91 6.29 12.74
N ILE A 143 -17.04 5.70 12.36
CA ILE A 143 -17.14 4.26 12.09
C ILE A 143 -16.38 3.89 10.80
N PRO A 144 -16.58 4.58 9.65
CA PRO A 144 -15.78 4.35 8.45
C PRO A 144 -14.26 4.41 8.69
N VAL A 145 -13.78 5.47 9.36
CA VAL A 145 -12.36 5.66 9.67
C VAL A 145 -11.84 4.54 10.57
N ALA A 146 -12.58 4.14 11.62
CA ALA A 146 -12.15 3.05 12.51
C ALA A 146 -12.09 1.70 11.77
N ALA A 147 -13.09 1.38 10.94
CA ALA A 147 -13.13 0.15 10.16
C ALA A 147 -12.00 0.10 9.13
N TYR A 148 -11.76 1.20 8.44
CA TYR A 148 -10.64 1.34 7.51
C TYR A 148 -9.28 1.24 8.22
N SER A 149 -9.12 1.89 9.37
CA SER A 149 -7.89 1.86 10.17
C SER A 149 -7.56 0.44 10.64
N LEU A 150 -8.57 -0.36 11.01
CA LEU A 150 -8.38 -1.77 11.34
C LEU A 150 -7.82 -2.56 10.15
N LEU A 151 -8.41 -2.38 8.97
CA LEU A 151 -7.95 -3.05 7.75
C LEU A 151 -6.51 -2.64 7.37
N LEU A 152 -6.23 -1.33 7.42
CA LEU A 152 -4.90 -0.77 7.15
C LEU A 152 -3.87 -1.32 8.15
N THR A 153 -4.20 -1.36 9.43
CA THR A 153 -3.33 -1.92 10.49
C THR A 153 -3.07 -3.41 10.25
N ALA A 154 -4.10 -4.17 9.87
CA ALA A 154 -3.95 -5.57 9.51
C ALA A 154 -3.03 -5.76 8.28
N MET A 155 -3.16 -4.92 7.26
CA MET A 155 -2.29 -4.91 6.08
C MET A 155 -0.85 -4.60 6.48
N ALA A 156 -0.62 -3.55 7.27
CA ALA A 156 0.70 -3.17 7.74
C ALA A 156 1.38 -4.26 8.59
N PHE A 157 0.62 -4.91 9.49
CA PHE A 157 1.09 -6.09 10.22
C PHE A 157 1.38 -7.26 9.26
N GLY A 158 0.52 -7.52 8.28
CA GLY A 158 0.70 -8.55 7.27
C GLY A 158 1.97 -8.37 6.44
N ALA A 159 2.39 -7.13 6.20
CA ALA A 159 3.61 -6.80 5.46
C ALA A 159 4.90 -7.36 6.12
N LEU A 160 4.88 -7.59 7.45
CA LEU A 160 5.97 -8.26 8.18
C LEU A 160 6.31 -9.63 7.61
N ARG A 161 5.35 -10.30 6.97
CA ARG A 161 5.51 -11.64 6.39
C ARG A 161 6.46 -11.70 5.19
N LEU A 162 6.80 -10.55 4.61
CA LEU A 162 7.70 -10.43 3.44
C LEU A 162 9.03 -9.75 3.79
N GLY A 163 9.31 -9.56 5.08
CA GLY A 163 10.57 -9.00 5.58
C GLY A 163 10.56 -7.50 5.82
N ALA A 164 11.69 -7.00 6.35
CA ALA A 164 11.81 -5.67 6.94
C ALA A 164 11.50 -4.51 5.99
N ALA A 165 11.89 -4.60 4.71
CA ALA A 165 11.61 -3.55 3.73
C ALA A 165 10.09 -3.41 3.47
N THR A 166 9.38 -4.52 3.32
CA THR A 166 7.92 -4.53 3.12
C THR A 166 7.22 -4.06 4.39
N ALA A 167 7.70 -4.47 5.57
CA ALA A 167 7.21 -4.00 6.86
C ALA A 167 7.33 -2.48 7.03
N ALA A 168 8.46 -1.90 6.65
CA ALA A 168 8.64 -0.45 6.62
C ALA A 168 7.64 0.22 5.67
N GLY A 169 7.35 -0.41 4.53
CA GLY A 169 6.29 0.05 3.62
C GLY A 169 4.90 0.07 4.28
N GLY A 170 4.54 -1.00 5.00
CA GLY A 170 3.29 -1.06 5.76
C GLY A 170 3.18 0.03 6.83
N LEU A 171 4.26 0.27 7.57
CA LEU A 171 4.31 1.31 8.61
C LEU A 171 4.21 2.73 8.01
N LEU A 172 4.88 2.98 6.88
CA LEU A 172 4.81 4.26 6.18
C LEU A 172 3.40 4.52 5.63
N PHE A 173 2.68 3.48 5.18
CA PHE A 173 1.29 3.63 4.77
C PHE A 173 0.41 4.02 5.97
N LEU A 174 0.59 3.33 7.10
CA LEU A 174 -0.13 3.66 8.33
C LEU A 174 0.14 5.11 8.79
N LEU A 175 1.39 5.58 8.65
CA LEU A 175 1.76 6.96 8.95
C LEU A 175 1.11 7.96 7.98
N SER A 176 1.11 7.68 6.68
CA SER A 176 0.44 8.51 5.66
C SER A 176 -1.04 8.73 6.00
N ASP A 177 -1.76 7.64 6.29
CA ASP A 177 -3.20 7.73 6.53
C ASP A 177 -3.51 8.30 7.91
N ALA A 178 -2.62 8.12 8.89
CA ALA A 178 -2.72 8.80 10.17
C ALA A 178 -2.60 10.34 10.00
N LEU A 179 -1.72 10.84 9.12
CA LEU A 179 -1.66 12.27 8.79
C LEU A 179 -2.96 12.77 8.16
N ILE A 180 -3.54 12.00 7.22
CA ILE A 180 -4.86 12.32 6.64
C ILE A 180 -5.94 12.36 7.72
N ALA A 181 -5.99 11.37 8.61
CA ALA A 181 -6.98 11.30 9.68
C ALA A 181 -6.82 12.44 10.70
N MET A 182 -5.58 12.83 11.04
CA MET A 182 -5.29 14.01 11.87
C MET A 182 -5.80 15.30 11.22
N ASN A 183 -5.62 15.45 9.90
CA ASN A 183 -6.12 16.61 9.17
C ASN A 183 -7.66 16.67 9.16
N ILE A 184 -8.34 15.53 9.03
CA ILE A 184 -9.81 15.44 9.13
C ILE A 184 -10.31 15.77 10.54
N ALA A 185 -9.54 15.39 11.56
CA ALA A 185 -9.80 15.74 12.95
C ALA A 185 -9.40 17.18 13.30
N GLU A 186 -9.01 18.01 12.31
CA GLU A 186 -8.58 19.40 12.47
C GLU A 186 -7.38 19.58 13.43
N TRP A 187 -6.55 18.55 13.57
CA TRP A 187 -5.32 18.63 14.35
C TRP A 187 -4.24 19.40 13.58
N ASN A 188 -3.31 20.02 14.32
CA ASN A 188 -2.14 20.67 13.72
C ASN A 188 -1.23 19.63 13.07
N THR A 189 -1.14 19.66 11.75
CA THR A 189 -0.23 18.82 10.96
C THR A 189 0.98 19.63 10.45
N PRO A 190 2.13 18.99 10.22
CA PRO A 190 3.31 19.68 9.70
C PRO A 190 3.06 20.25 8.29
N ALA A 191 3.40 21.52 8.07
CA ALA A 191 3.31 22.12 6.74
C ALA A 191 4.58 21.83 5.89
N PRO A 192 4.44 21.59 4.56
CA PRO A 192 3.19 21.36 3.83
C PRO A 192 2.62 19.96 4.13
N HIS A 193 1.35 19.88 4.54
CA HIS A 193 0.69 18.63 4.93
C HIS A 193 0.79 17.56 3.83
N ASP A 194 0.40 17.92 2.61
CA ASP A 194 0.34 17.00 1.48
C ASP A 194 1.71 16.45 1.09
N PHE A 195 2.79 17.19 1.34
CA PHE A 195 4.14 16.70 1.12
C PHE A 195 4.46 15.52 2.05
N TRP A 196 4.08 15.59 3.33
CA TRP A 196 4.32 14.51 4.30
C TRP A 196 3.45 13.29 4.04
N VAL A 197 2.18 13.50 3.67
CA VAL A 197 1.28 12.43 3.22
C VAL A 197 1.87 11.74 1.99
N MET A 198 2.15 12.49 0.93
CA MET A 198 2.61 11.90 -0.34
C MET A 198 4.00 11.26 -0.22
N SER A 199 4.92 11.84 0.54
CA SER A 199 6.27 11.26 0.71
C SER A 199 6.22 9.90 1.41
N THR A 200 5.44 9.80 2.49
CA THR A 200 5.25 8.54 3.23
C THR A 200 4.46 7.52 2.42
N TYR A 201 3.39 7.96 1.75
CA TYR A 201 2.56 7.13 0.86
C TYR A 201 3.34 6.53 -0.31
N LEU A 202 4.12 7.34 -1.04
CA LEU A 202 4.83 6.87 -2.23
C LEU A 202 5.98 5.94 -1.87
N ALA A 203 6.67 6.22 -0.75
CA ALA A 203 7.65 5.31 -0.19
C ALA A 203 7.00 3.98 0.24
N ALA A 204 5.82 4.04 0.87
CA ALA A 204 5.05 2.85 1.23
C ALA A 204 4.71 2.00 0.01
N GLN A 205 4.07 2.57 -1.01
CA GLN A 205 3.67 1.87 -2.22
C GLN A 205 4.86 1.22 -2.93
N TYR A 206 5.98 1.95 -3.06
CA TYR A 206 7.19 1.40 -3.65
C TYR A 206 7.73 0.18 -2.88
N LEU A 207 7.82 0.28 -1.55
CA LEU A 207 8.32 -0.81 -0.70
C LEU A 207 7.39 -2.02 -0.71
N LEU A 208 6.07 -1.81 -0.66
CA LEU A 208 5.07 -2.88 -0.72
C LEU A 208 5.11 -3.61 -2.08
N VAL A 209 5.09 -2.85 -3.19
CA VAL A 209 5.15 -3.45 -4.54
C VAL A 209 6.45 -4.21 -4.76
N THR A 210 7.59 -3.62 -4.43
CA THR A 210 8.89 -4.28 -4.61
C THR A 210 9.03 -5.51 -3.69
N GLY A 211 8.49 -5.45 -2.48
CA GLY A 211 8.43 -6.56 -1.53
C GLY A 211 7.67 -7.77 -2.09
N VAL A 212 6.46 -7.53 -2.61
CA VAL A 212 5.65 -8.59 -3.24
C VAL A 212 6.33 -9.17 -4.48
N LEU A 213 6.88 -8.32 -5.37
CA LEU A 213 7.58 -8.80 -6.58
C LEU A 213 8.80 -9.67 -6.24
N ARG A 214 9.55 -9.32 -5.18
CA ARG A 214 10.67 -10.14 -4.71
C ARG A 214 10.17 -11.49 -4.20
N ALA A 215 9.14 -11.50 -3.35
CA ALA A 215 8.61 -12.74 -2.78
C ALA A 215 7.98 -13.66 -3.85
N ALA A 216 7.25 -13.11 -4.80
CA ALA A 216 6.71 -13.86 -5.93
C ALA A 216 7.80 -14.39 -6.89
N GLY A 217 8.98 -13.77 -6.87
CA GLY A 217 10.17 -14.18 -7.63
C GLY A 217 10.89 -15.41 -7.08
N THR A 218 10.65 -15.77 -5.82
CA THR A 218 11.37 -16.84 -5.12
C THR A 218 10.82 -18.22 -5.50
N PRO A 219 11.65 -19.19 -5.94
CA PRO A 219 11.20 -20.54 -6.26
C PRO A 219 10.48 -21.21 -5.07
N GLY A 220 9.26 -21.73 -5.31
CA GLY A 220 8.43 -22.38 -4.29
C GLY A 220 7.48 -21.45 -3.51
N ALA A 221 7.60 -20.12 -3.66
CA ALA A 221 6.70 -19.17 -3.03
C ALA A 221 5.29 -19.22 -3.69
N GLY A 222 4.33 -19.83 -2.99
CA GLY A 222 2.94 -19.97 -3.43
C GLY A 222 2.49 -21.40 -3.75
N ALA A 223 3.33 -22.42 -3.50
CA ALA A 223 2.84 -23.80 -3.44
C ALA A 223 1.92 -23.95 -2.22
N VAL A 224 0.67 -24.37 -2.45
CA VAL A 224 -0.22 -24.83 -1.38
C VAL A 224 0.47 -26.04 -0.73
N PRO A 225 0.61 -26.11 0.62
CA PRO A 225 1.13 -27.30 1.26
C PRO A 225 0.30 -28.49 0.82
N GLU A 226 0.93 -29.46 0.17
CA GLU A 226 0.29 -30.71 -0.20
C GLU A 226 -0.08 -31.41 1.10
N GLU A 227 -1.36 -31.35 1.47
CA GLU A 227 -1.91 -32.07 2.61
C GLU A 227 -1.66 -33.55 2.35
N SER A 228 -0.75 -34.14 3.13
CA SER A 228 -0.35 -35.53 3.03
C SER A 228 -1.60 -36.40 3.14
N ARG A 229 -2.08 -36.91 2.01
CA ARG A 229 -3.12 -37.93 1.97
C ARG A 229 -2.66 -39.11 2.83
N PRO A 230 -3.43 -39.55 3.84
CA PRO A 230 -3.08 -40.75 4.57
C PRO A 230 -3.01 -41.92 3.59
N ALA A 231 -1.92 -42.67 3.66
CA ALA A 231 -1.77 -43.92 2.92
C ALA A 231 -2.92 -44.84 3.32
N VAL A 232 -3.80 -45.12 2.35
CA VAL A 232 -4.76 -46.21 2.47
C VAL A 232 -3.97 -47.46 2.11
N ASP A 233 -3.42 -48.12 3.13
CA ASP A 233 -2.84 -49.44 3.00
C ASP A 233 -3.98 -50.44 2.74
N ALA A 234 -3.82 -51.21 1.66
CA ALA A 234 -4.70 -52.29 1.20
C ALA A 234 -4.24 -53.65 1.73
#